data_AF-A0A8S1FA92-F1
#
_entry.id   AF-A0A8S1FA92-F1
#
_cell.length_a   1.000
_cell.length_b   1.000
_cell.length_c   1.000
_cell.angle_alpha   90.00
_cell.angle_beta   90.00
_cell.angle_gamma   90.00
#
_symmetry.space_group_name_H-M   'P 1'
#
loop_
_entity.id
_entity.type
_entity.pdbx_description
1 polymer ?
#
loop_
_entity_poly.entity_id
_entity_poly.type
_entity_poly.pdbx_seq_one_letter_code
_entity_poly.pdbx_strand_id
1 'polypeptide(L)'
;MDAIDVLEILQSSRRSKGSRKMARRAVSPAYGSDAECLGESPAWMSQEMSGIGWKARGDRKPIEKRVPFNRPTPKQVYEALPFVRRYFLYWMKYTFDKEKLFINTFQPLKHKPYYGVPCGGIGCGAIGRDFRGGFCKFSLRPGLVEHKVDIVAADQFILSVREHNKCIYQKVLTAADVCPPSGALSAWDFSFPAKNVYYRLDRVYVFLKRKNNPLNGEN
;
A
#
# COMPACT_ATOMS: atom_id res chain seq x y z
N MET A 1 -28.37 -21.10 2.19
CA MET A 1 -27.65 -20.37 1.12
C MET A 1 -26.40 -19.88 1.78
N ASP A 2 -25.38 -20.72 1.77
CA ASP A 2 -24.44 -20.75 2.88
C ASP A 2 -23.28 -19.82 2.62
N ALA A 3 -23.11 -18.89 3.55
CA ALA A 3 -22.00 -17.96 3.62
C ALA A 3 -20.73 -18.76 3.86
N ILE A 4 -19.88 -18.88 2.85
CA ILE A 4 -18.54 -19.45 3.01
C ILE A 4 -17.70 -18.43 3.78
N ASP A 5 -17.10 -18.92 4.85
CA ASP A 5 -16.40 -18.25 5.94
C ASP A 5 -15.55 -17.03 5.56
N VAL A 6 -15.70 -16.01 6.39
CA VAL A 6 -14.89 -14.80 6.43
C VAL A 6 -13.55 -15.14 7.09
N LEU A 7 -12.46 -15.12 6.30
CA LEU A 7 -11.11 -15.22 6.85
C LEU A 7 -10.65 -13.83 7.33
N GLU A 8 -10.78 -13.59 8.64
CA GLU A 8 -10.19 -12.43 9.31
C GLU A 8 -8.70 -12.70 9.55
N ILE A 9 -7.80 -12.09 8.77
CA ILE A 9 -6.36 -12.10 9.06
C ILE A 9 -6.09 -11.05 10.14
N LEU A 10 -6.24 -11.45 11.41
CA LEU A 10 -5.94 -10.63 12.58
C LEU A 10 -4.42 -10.44 12.76
N GLN A 11 -3.92 -9.23 12.59
CA GLN A 11 -2.72 -8.78 13.29
C GLN A 11 -3.16 -7.95 14.50
N SER A 12 -3.18 -8.57 15.67
CA SER A 12 -3.54 -7.89 16.91
C SER A 12 -2.35 -7.06 17.42
N SER A 13 -2.52 -5.75 17.52
CA SER A 13 -1.72 -4.89 18.40
C SER A 13 -2.67 -4.11 19.29
N ARG A 14 -2.87 -4.60 20.53
CA ARG A 14 -3.63 -3.91 21.57
C ARG A 14 -2.90 -2.61 21.93
N ARG A 15 -3.50 -1.45 21.65
CA ARG A 15 -3.05 -0.15 22.17
C ARG A 15 -4.02 0.36 23.24
N SER A 16 -3.47 0.57 24.44
CA SER A 16 -4.11 1.19 25.59
C SER A 16 -4.52 2.64 25.27
N LYS A 17 -5.72 3.04 25.73
CA LYS A 17 -6.32 4.36 25.50
C LYS A 17 -5.74 5.39 26.47
N GLY A 18 -4.88 6.28 25.97
CA GLY A 18 -4.53 7.54 26.63
C GLY A 18 -5.32 8.69 26.02
N SER A 19 -6.22 9.29 26.80
CA SER A 19 -7.08 10.40 26.36
C SER A 19 -6.32 11.73 26.41
N ARG A 20 -6.17 12.42 25.27
CA ARG A 20 -5.89 13.86 25.23
C ARG A 20 -6.78 14.51 24.17
N LYS A 21 -7.65 15.41 24.60
CA LYS A 21 -8.50 16.25 23.74
C LYS A 21 -7.60 17.28 23.04
N MET A 22 -7.63 17.32 21.70
CA MET A 22 -7.16 18.47 20.93
C MET A 22 -8.31 19.05 20.11
N ALA A 23 -8.33 20.38 20.05
CA ALA A 23 -9.36 21.21 19.44
C ALA A 23 -9.51 20.95 17.94
N ARG A 24 -10.76 20.83 17.48
CA ARG A 24 -11.13 20.64 16.08
C ARG A 24 -10.99 21.97 15.34
N ARG A 25 -10.01 22.05 14.44
CA ARG A 25 -9.98 23.07 13.38
C ARG A 25 -10.77 22.51 12.20
N ALA A 26 -11.83 23.19 11.79
CA ALA A 26 -12.67 22.78 10.67
C ALA A 26 -11.83 22.78 9.38
N VAL A 27 -11.60 21.60 8.82
CA VAL A 27 -11.03 21.42 7.48
C VAL A 27 -12.20 21.18 6.55
N SER A 28 -12.40 22.08 5.58
CA SER A 28 -13.42 21.94 4.54
C SER A 28 -13.24 20.63 3.76
N PRO A 29 -14.32 19.91 3.41
CA PRO A 29 -14.21 18.61 2.77
C PRO A 29 -13.96 18.80 1.28
N ALA A 30 -12.69 18.91 0.88
CA ALA A 30 -12.28 18.67 -0.50
C ALA A 30 -11.90 17.19 -0.66
N TYR A 31 -12.89 16.30 -0.55
CA TYR A 31 -12.71 14.88 -0.83
C TYR A 31 -13.93 14.42 -1.62
N GLY A 32 -13.70 14.02 -2.87
CA GLY A 32 -14.74 13.43 -3.72
C GLY A 32 -15.48 12.34 -2.96
N SER A 33 -16.80 12.31 -3.13
CA SER A 33 -17.73 11.54 -2.33
C SER A 33 -17.28 10.09 -2.13
N ASP A 34 -17.23 9.66 -0.87
CA ASP A 34 -17.02 8.25 -0.47
C ASP A 34 -18.03 7.29 -1.13
N ALA A 35 -19.10 7.83 -1.71
CA ALA A 35 -20.18 7.12 -2.38
C ALA A 35 -19.78 6.54 -3.76
N GLU A 36 -18.82 7.13 -4.49
CA GLU A 36 -18.44 6.63 -5.82
C GLU A 36 -17.59 5.35 -5.78
N CYS A 37 -16.98 5.04 -4.63
CA CYS A 37 -16.07 3.90 -4.48
C CYS A 37 -16.78 2.56 -4.17
N LEU A 38 -18.08 2.58 -3.87
CA LEU A 38 -18.85 1.41 -3.37
C LEU A 38 -19.79 0.78 -4.41
N GLY A 39 -19.50 0.89 -5.71
CA GLY A 39 -20.25 0.16 -6.75
C GLY A 39 -20.40 -1.32 -6.40
N GLU A 40 -21.64 -1.85 -6.54
CA GLU A 40 -22.07 -3.25 -6.31
C GLU A 40 -21.34 -4.02 -5.21
N SER A 41 -21.08 -3.40 -4.07
CA SER A 41 -20.39 -4.06 -2.95
C SER A 41 -21.41 -4.83 -2.11
N PRO A 42 -21.13 -6.07 -1.66
CA PRO A 42 -22.04 -6.85 -0.83
C PRO A 42 -22.45 -6.11 0.45
N ALA A 43 -23.67 -6.32 0.95
CA ALA A 43 -24.20 -5.59 2.11
C ALA A 43 -23.31 -5.67 3.37
N TRP A 44 -22.67 -6.82 3.62
CA TRP A 44 -21.73 -7.00 4.74
C TRP A 44 -20.47 -6.13 4.58
N MET A 45 -20.02 -5.89 3.34
CA MET A 45 -18.87 -5.05 3.06
C MET A 45 -19.18 -3.59 3.35
N SER A 46 -20.41 -3.14 3.12
CA SER A 46 -20.87 -1.80 3.49
C SER A 46 -20.81 -1.57 5.00
N GLN A 47 -21.06 -2.60 5.81
CA GLN A 47 -20.93 -2.53 7.27
C GLN A 47 -19.46 -2.47 7.71
N GLU A 48 -18.57 -3.31 7.17
CA GLU A 48 -17.13 -3.28 7.47
C GLU A 48 -16.43 -2.04 6.92
N MET A 49 -16.95 -1.46 5.84
CA MET A 49 -16.51 -0.17 5.30
C MET A 49 -17.20 1.01 5.98
N SER A 50 -18.15 0.79 6.90
CA SER A 50 -18.83 1.87 7.62
C SER A 50 -17.92 2.48 8.70
N GLY A 51 -17.90 3.81 8.80
CA GLY A 51 -17.14 4.54 9.81
C GLY A 51 -15.95 5.33 9.28
N ILE A 52 -15.21 5.93 10.21
CA ILE A 52 -14.14 6.91 9.93
C ILE A 52 -12.86 6.20 9.50
N GLY A 53 -12.11 6.83 8.60
CA GLY A 53 -10.81 6.37 8.13
C GLY A 53 -10.67 6.53 6.63
N TRP A 54 -9.42 6.53 6.16
CA TRP A 54 -9.14 6.52 4.73
C TRP A 54 -9.52 5.16 4.12
N LYS A 55 -10.21 5.21 2.99
CA LYS A 55 -10.69 4.05 2.24
C LYS A 55 -10.26 4.15 0.79
N ALA A 56 -9.90 3.04 0.20
CA ALA A 56 -9.58 2.95 -1.23
C ALA A 56 -9.96 1.58 -1.77
N ARG A 57 -10.53 1.54 -2.96
CA ARG A 57 -10.68 0.31 -3.74
C ARG A 57 -9.39 0.07 -4.53
N GLY A 58 -9.06 -1.19 -4.83
CA GLY A 58 -7.80 -1.58 -5.47
C GLY A 58 -7.58 -0.97 -6.86
N ASP A 59 -8.64 -0.54 -7.54
CA ASP A 59 -8.61 0.12 -8.85
C ASP A 59 -8.51 1.65 -8.77
N ARG A 60 -8.49 2.23 -7.56
CA ARG A 60 -8.42 3.68 -7.36
C ARG A 60 -7.16 4.23 -8.02
N LYS A 61 -7.36 5.14 -8.98
CA LYS A 61 -6.25 5.88 -9.58
C LYS A 61 -6.06 7.24 -8.88
N PRO A 62 -4.82 7.73 -8.81
CA PRO A 62 -4.53 9.05 -8.25
C PRO A 62 -5.14 10.12 -9.15
N ILE A 63 -5.93 11.02 -8.58
CA ILE A 63 -6.52 12.15 -9.31
C ILE A 63 -5.42 13.14 -9.74
N GLU A 64 -4.41 13.31 -8.90
CA GLU A 64 -3.35 14.29 -9.10
C GLU A 64 -1.99 13.63 -9.26
N LYS A 65 -1.28 14.00 -10.33
CA LYS A 65 0.12 13.61 -10.55
C LYS A 65 1.05 14.56 -9.80
N ARG A 66 1.46 14.18 -8.59
CA ARG A 66 2.46 14.91 -7.80
C ARG A 66 3.86 14.54 -8.30
N VAL A 67 4.54 15.50 -8.93
CA VAL A 67 5.96 15.37 -9.30
C VAL A 67 6.83 16.00 -8.21
N PRO A 68 8.04 15.46 -7.96
CA PRO A 68 8.99 16.14 -7.10
C PRO A 68 9.30 17.55 -7.60
N PHE A 69 9.73 18.42 -6.71
CA PHE A 69 10.13 19.78 -7.06
C PHE A 69 11.32 19.75 -8.03
N ASN A 70 11.05 19.89 -9.33
CA ASN A 70 12.02 19.59 -10.39
C ASN A 70 12.66 20.84 -11.02
N ARG A 71 12.25 22.05 -10.61
CA ARG A 71 12.70 23.32 -11.21
C ARG A 71 12.83 24.44 -10.17
N PRO A 72 13.94 24.49 -9.41
CA PRO A 72 14.25 25.64 -8.56
C PRO A 72 14.49 26.89 -9.41
N THR A 73 13.98 28.03 -8.95
CA THR A 73 14.30 29.35 -9.51
C THR A 73 15.77 29.68 -9.19
N PRO A 74 16.51 30.43 -10.04
CA PRO A 74 17.91 30.79 -9.77
C PRO A 74 18.16 31.43 -8.40
N LYS A 75 17.22 32.24 -7.90
CA LYS A 75 17.26 32.81 -6.54
C LYS A 75 17.28 31.72 -5.45
N GLN A 76 16.46 30.68 -5.59
CA GLN A 76 16.42 29.56 -4.66
C GLN A 76 17.71 28.73 -4.70
N VAL A 77 18.35 28.63 -5.87
CA VAL A 77 19.66 28.00 -6.00
C VAL A 77 20.72 28.78 -5.23
N TYR A 78 20.74 30.11 -5.37
CA TYR A 78 21.67 30.98 -4.63
C TYR A 78 21.46 30.88 -3.10
N GLU A 79 20.21 30.93 -2.64
CA GLU A 79 19.85 30.75 -1.22
C GLU A 79 20.24 29.36 -0.69
N ALA A 80 20.25 28.33 -1.55
CA ALA A 80 20.64 26.97 -1.20
C ALA A 80 22.16 26.72 -1.17
N LEU A 81 23.00 27.64 -1.67
CA LEU A 81 24.47 27.48 -1.69
C LEU A 81 25.11 27.13 -0.34
N PRO A 82 24.78 27.77 0.81
CA PRO A 82 25.35 27.38 2.10
C PRO A 82 25.01 25.94 2.48
N PHE A 83 23.81 25.48 2.13
CA PHE A 83 23.39 24.08 2.32
C PHE A 83 24.20 23.15 1.40
N VAL A 84 24.34 23.48 0.11
CA VAL A 84 25.12 22.69 -0.86
C VAL A 84 26.57 22.56 -0.39
N ARG A 85 27.20 23.64 0.10
CA ARG A 85 28.55 23.60 0.66
C ARG A 85 28.66 22.65 1.85
N ARG A 86 27.73 22.75 2.81
CA ARG A 86 27.71 21.86 3.99
C ARG A 86 27.50 20.41 3.58
N TYR A 87 26.58 20.16 2.66
CA TYR A 87 26.31 18.84 2.13
C TYR A 87 27.51 18.26 1.38
N PHE A 88 28.22 19.08 0.61
CA PHE A 88 29.43 18.67 -0.11
C PHE A 88 30.57 18.27 0.85
N LEU A 89 30.82 19.05 1.91
CA LEU A 89 31.81 18.70 2.94
C LEU A 89 31.43 17.42 3.68
N TYR A 90 30.13 17.25 4.00
CA TYR A 90 29.61 16.02 4.59
C TYR A 90 29.80 14.83 3.65
N TRP A 91 29.41 14.97 2.38
CA TRP A 91 29.60 13.96 1.37
C TRP A 91 31.08 13.56 1.24
N MET A 92 32.01 14.52 1.06
CA MET A 92 33.44 14.22 0.96
C MET A 92 33.99 13.46 2.17
N LYS A 93 33.54 13.80 3.39
CA LYS A 93 33.94 13.10 4.61
C LYS A 93 33.47 11.64 4.64
N TYR A 94 32.28 11.36 4.11
CA TYR A 94 31.65 10.04 4.13
C TYR A 94 31.75 9.28 2.80
N THR A 95 32.46 9.80 1.77
CA THR A 95 32.64 9.11 0.49
C THR A 95 33.34 7.75 0.64
N PHE A 96 34.11 7.55 1.71
CA PHE A 96 34.79 6.29 2.02
C PHE A 96 33.92 5.32 2.83
N ASP A 97 32.93 5.82 3.56
CA ASP A 97 31.95 5.02 4.25
C ASP A 97 30.83 4.67 3.25
N LYS A 98 30.66 3.39 2.91
CA LYS A 98 29.64 2.94 1.93
C LYS A 98 28.19 3.14 2.40
N GLU A 99 27.95 4.00 3.37
CA GLU A 99 26.63 4.32 3.90
C GLU A 99 25.88 5.26 2.96
N LYS A 100 24.65 4.86 2.60
CA LYS A 100 23.77 5.73 1.81
C LYS A 100 23.41 6.94 2.67
N LEU A 101 23.59 8.14 2.11
CA LEU A 101 23.20 9.38 2.76
C LEU A 101 21.69 9.39 3.05
N PHE A 102 21.33 9.83 4.26
CA PHE A 102 19.95 9.92 4.76
C PHE A 102 19.06 10.79 3.88
N ILE A 103 19.59 11.90 3.34
CA ILE A 103 18.90 12.81 2.42
C ILE A 103 19.76 12.96 1.18
N ASN A 104 19.36 12.35 0.06
CA ASN A 104 19.98 12.62 -1.22
C ASN A 104 19.18 13.71 -1.95
N THR A 105 19.59 14.98 -1.81
CA THR A 105 18.95 16.10 -2.51
C THR A 105 19.09 16.03 -4.02
N PHE A 106 20.07 15.30 -4.54
CA PHE A 106 20.26 15.11 -5.98
C PHE A 106 19.35 14.02 -6.57
N GLN A 107 18.81 13.14 -5.73
CA GLN A 107 17.85 12.12 -6.14
C GLN A 107 16.55 12.31 -5.37
N PRO A 108 15.70 13.27 -5.78
CA PRO A 108 14.43 13.51 -5.11
C PRO A 108 13.56 12.26 -5.12
N LEU A 109 12.99 11.95 -3.97
CA LEU A 109 12.15 10.78 -3.79
C LEU A 109 10.85 10.95 -4.57
N LYS A 110 10.57 10.02 -5.48
CA LYS A 110 9.28 9.97 -6.17
C LYS A 110 8.21 9.50 -5.20
N HIS A 111 7.20 10.34 -4.98
CA HIS A 111 6.02 9.95 -4.24
C HIS A 111 5.18 8.99 -5.08
N LYS A 112 4.90 7.79 -4.55
CA LYS A 112 3.97 6.84 -5.17
C LYS A 112 2.62 7.00 -4.46
N PRO A 113 1.53 7.23 -5.18
CA PRO A 113 0.22 7.51 -4.60
C PRO A 113 -0.51 6.27 -4.06
N TYR A 114 0.14 5.11 -4.08
CA TYR A 114 -0.44 3.83 -3.72
C TYR A 114 -0.15 3.38 -2.27
N TYR A 115 0.56 4.20 -1.48
CA TYR A 115 0.94 3.83 -0.13
C TYR A 115 -0.25 3.78 0.83
N GLY A 116 -0.29 2.72 1.64
CA GLY A 116 -1.13 2.58 2.82
C GLY A 116 -0.38 2.90 4.12
N VAL A 117 -0.94 2.41 5.22
CA VAL A 117 -0.42 2.55 6.58
C VAL A 117 0.77 1.61 6.77
N PRO A 118 1.91 2.10 7.30
CA PRO A 118 3.08 1.26 7.53
C PRO A 118 2.87 0.33 8.72
N CYS A 119 3.42 -0.88 8.60
CA CYS A 119 3.50 -1.87 9.67
C CYS A 119 4.88 -1.76 10.34
N GLY A 120 4.93 -1.31 11.60
CA GLY A 120 6.18 -1.20 12.34
C GLY A 120 6.01 -0.49 13.68
N GLY A 121 6.75 -0.95 14.68
CA GLY A 121 6.84 -0.32 16.00
C GLY A 121 7.76 0.90 15.99
N ILE A 122 7.66 1.73 17.03
CA ILE A 122 8.59 2.86 17.23
C ILE A 122 9.99 2.28 17.47
N GLY A 123 10.96 2.67 16.63
CA GLY A 123 12.36 2.23 16.74
C GLY A 123 12.70 0.89 16.09
N CYS A 124 11.72 0.10 15.64
CA CYS A 124 11.95 -1.22 15.05
C CYS A 124 12.19 -1.20 13.53
N GLY A 125 12.02 -0.03 12.91
CA GLY A 125 11.80 0.07 11.47
C GLY A 125 10.34 -0.24 11.09
N ALA A 126 10.01 0.00 9.83
CA ALA A 126 8.66 -0.14 9.30
C ALA A 126 8.68 -0.68 7.87
N ILE A 127 7.61 -1.37 7.50
CA ILE A 127 7.37 -1.86 6.15
C ILE A 127 6.07 -1.22 5.68
N GLY A 128 6.11 -0.53 4.55
CA GLY A 128 4.92 0.00 3.92
C GLY A 128 4.13 -1.11 3.19
N ARG A 129 2.82 -0.91 3.11
CA ARG A 129 1.97 -1.76 2.29
C ARG A 129 1.16 -0.89 1.34
N ASP A 130 1.14 -1.26 0.07
CA ASP A 130 0.26 -0.70 -0.93
C ASP A 130 -1.18 -1.08 -0.57
N PHE A 131 -2.13 -0.15 -0.72
CA PHE A 131 -3.53 -0.45 -0.46
C PHE A 131 -4.08 -1.58 -1.35
N ARG A 132 -3.39 -1.86 -2.46
CA ARG A 132 -3.66 -2.94 -3.41
C ARG A 132 -3.07 -4.28 -2.99
N GLY A 133 -2.30 -4.35 -1.89
CA GLY A 133 -1.83 -5.60 -1.29
C GLY A 133 -0.31 -5.80 -1.28
N GLY A 134 0.44 -5.13 -2.16
CA GLY A 134 1.89 -5.32 -2.30
C GLY A 134 2.74 -4.64 -1.22
N PHE A 135 3.82 -5.27 -0.80
CA PHE A 135 4.75 -4.70 0.19
C PHE A 135 5.75 -3.76 -0.48
N CYS A 136 5.92 -2.56 0.10
CA CYS A 136 6.73 -1.49 -0.47
C CYS A 136 7.31 -0.58 0.63
N LYS A 137 8.14 0.41 0.25
CA LYS A 137 8.60 1.48 1.16
C LYS A 137 9.17 0.93 2.49
N PHE A 138 10.21 0.12 2.37
CA PHE A 138 10.90 -0.49 3.50
C PHE A 138 11.77 0.55 4.21
N SER A 139 11.55 0.74 5.49
CA SER A 139 12.38 1.58 6.36
C SER A 139 12.93 0.76 7.52
N LEU A 140 13.60 -0.35 7.18
CA LEU A 140 14.16 -1.29 8.15
C LEU A 140 15.44 -0.75 8.80
N ARG A 141 16.23 0.02 8.05
CA ARG A 141 17.39 0.73 8.58
C ARG A 141 16.94 2.11 9.05
N PRO A 142 17.19 2.49 10.33
CA PRO A 142 16.85 3.80 10.83
C PRO A 142 17.39 4.90 9.91
N GLY A 143 16.49 5.81 9.55
CA GLY A 143 16.77 6.89 8.62
C GLY A 143 16.69 6.53 7.13
N LEU A 144 16.93 5.29 6.72
CA LEU A 144 16.89 4.94 5.30
C LEU A 144 15.52 4.38 4.90
N VAL A 145 14.91 5.00 3.90
CA VAL A 145 13.68 4.48 3.28
C VAL A 145 13.97 4.05 1.85
N GLU A 146 13.77 2.77 1.57
CA GLU A 146 14.00 2.15 0.28
C GLU A 146 12.85 2.43 -0.68
N HIS A 147 12.87 3.63 -1.26
CA HIS A 147 11.85 4.06 -2.22
C HIS A 147 12.05 3.52 -3.65
N LYS A 148 13.27 3.05 -3.97
CA LYS A 148 13.58 2.49 -5.30
C LYS A 148 12.93 1.13 -5.52
N VAL A 149 12.67 0.39 -4.45
CA VAL A 149 11.93 -0.86 -4.52
C VAL A 149 10.44 -0.50 -4.64
N ASP A 150 9.83 -0.83 -5.78
CA ASP A 150 8.40 -0.63 -6.02
C ASP A 150 7.59 -1.56 -5.14
N ILE A 151 7.50 -2.83 -5.54
CA ILE A 151 6.81 -3.88 -4.81
C ILE A 151 7.71 -5.12 -4.85
N VAL A 152 7.91 -5.75 -3.71
CA VAL A 152 8.60 -7.05 -3.65
C VAL A 152 7.61 -8.12 -4.09
N ALA A 153 7.85 -8.74 -5.24
CA ALA A 153 6.93 -9.71 -5.84
C ALA A 153 6.72 -10.97 -5.00
N ALA A 154 7.74 -11.37 -4.24
CA ALA A 154 7.71 -12.56 -3.38
C ALA A 154 6.93 -12.33 -2.08
N ASP A 155 6.88 -11.09 -1.58
CA ASP A 155 6.22 -10.75 -0.32
C ASP A 155 4.74 -10.54 -0.61
N GLN A 156 3.94 -11.60 -0.50
CA GLN A 156 2.51 -11.56 -0.78
C GLN A 156 1.74 -12.54 0.09
N PHE A 157 0.44 -12.33 0.21
CA PHE A 157 -0.49 -13.34 0.73
C PHE A 157 -1.09 -14.12 -0.43
N ILE A 158 -1.29 -15.42 -0.25
CA ILE A 158 -1.91 -16.31 -1.24
C ILE A 158 -3.20 -16.85 -0.63
N LEU A 159 -4.29 -16.74 -1.39
CA LEU A 159 -5.58 -17.31 -1.02
C LEU A 159 -5.76 -18.63 -1.75
N SER A 160 -5.87 -19.72 -0.99
CA SER A 160 -6.17 -21.06 -1.50
C SER A 160 -7.50 -21.54 -0.93
N VAL A 161 -8.48 -21.79 -1.81
CA VAL A 161 -9.77 -22.37 -1.45
C VAL A 161 -9.75 -23.85 -1.83
N ARG A 162 -10.10 -24.70 -0.87
CA ARG A 162 -10.15 -26.15 -1.05
C ARG A 162 -11.55 -26.66 -0.76
N GLU A 163 -12.03 -27.57 -1.60
CA GLU A 163 -13.31 -28.26 -1.44
C GLU A 163 -13.01 -29.76 -1.59
N HIS A 164 -13.46 -30.59 -0.65
CA HIS A 164 -13.16 -32.03 -0.62
C HIS A 164 -11.66 -32.35 -0.81
N ASN A 165 -10.79 -31.62 -0.09
CA ASN A 165 -9.33 -31.74 -0.14
C ASN A 165 -8.66 -31.38 -1.49
N LYS A 166 -9.43 -30.94 -2.51
CA LYS A 166 -8.93 -30.47 -3.80
C LYS A 166 -8.85 -28.94 -3.82
N CYS A 167 -7.73 -28.39 -4.30
CA CYS A 167 -7.60 -26.94 -4.50
C CYS A 167 -8.43 -26.51 -5.72
N ILE A 168 -9.46 -25.71 -5.49
CA ILE A 168 -10.37 -25.23 -6.55
C ILE A 168 -10.05 -23.79 -6.97
N TYR A 169 -9.31 -23.05 -6.15
CA TYR A 169 -8.92 -21.68 -6.42
C TYR A 169 -7.64 -21.34 -5.68
N GLN A 170 -6.65 -20.78 -6.37
CA GLN A 170 -5.44 -20.27 -5.78
C GLN A 170 -4.99 -19.01 -6.51
N LYS A 171 -4.90 -17.88 -5.79
CA LYS A 171 -4.39 -16.62 -6.34
C LYS A 171 -3.60 -15.82 -5.32
N VAL A 172 -2.64 -15.05 -5.81
CA VAL A 172 -1.92 -14.05 -5.02
C VAL A 172 -2.86 -12.87 -4.76
N LEU A 173 -2.99 -12.45 -3.50
CA LEU A 173 -3.86 -11.36 -3.07
C LEU A 173 -3.21 -9.99 -3.31
N THR A 174 -3.00 -9.65 -4.58
CA THR A 174 -2.49 -8.34 -5.00
C THR A 174 -3.23 -7.83 -6.22
N ALA A 175 -3.66 -6.56 -6.14
CA ALA A 175 -4.18 -5.78 -7.26
C ALA A 175 -3.14 -4.78 -7.79
N ALA A 176 -1.93 -4.82 -7.26
CA ALA A 176 -0.87 -3.94 -7.68
C ALA A 176 -0.17 -4.48 -8.92
N ASP A 177 0.40 -3.58 -9.72
CA ASP A 177 1.19 -3.96 -10.90
C ASP A 177 2.52 -4.58 -10.45
N VAL A 178 2.53 -5.90 -10.30
CA VAL A 178 3.71 -6.67 -9.92
C VAL A 178 4.33 -7.24 -11.19
N CYS A 179 5.58 -6.89 -11.46
CA CYS A 179 6.39 -7.46 -12.53
C CYS A 179 7.54 -8.25 -11.90
N PRO A 180 7.38 -9.57 -11.66
CA PRO A 180 8.49 -10.41 -11.23
C PRO A 180 9.61 -10.40 -12.28
N PRO A 181 10.89 -10.50 -11.87
CA PRO A 181 11.99 -10.75 -12.80
C PRO A 181 11.73 -12.00 -13.66
N SER A 182 12.23 -12.02 -14.89
CA SER A 182 11.96 -13.10 -15.85
C SER A 182 12.22 -14.49 -15.23
N GLY A 183 11.19 -15.34 -15.25
CA GLY A 183 11.23 -16.70 -14.71
C GLY A 183 10.95 -16.84 -13.20
N ALA A 184 11.02 -15.76 -12.42
CA ALA A 184 10.71 -15.81 -10.99
C ALA A 184 9.20 -15.80 -10.75
N LEU A 185 8.72 -16.66 -9.83
CA LEU A 185 7.30 -16.74 -9.43
C LEU A 185 6.34 -17.00 -10.60
N SER A 186 6.81 -17.64 -11.68
CA SER A 186 6.01 -17.93 -12.88
C SER A 186 4.81 -18.85 -12.61
N ALA A 187 4.88 -19.67 -11.56
CA ALA A 187 3.78 -20.52 -11.10
C ALA A 187 2.70 -19.77 -10.31
N TRP A 188 2.95 -18.52 -9.91
CA TRP A 188 2.02 -17.73 -9.11
C TRP A 188 1.04 -16.97 -10.00
N ASP A 189 -0.23 -16.96 -9.60
CA ASP A 189 -1.27 -16.21 -10.30
C ASP A 189 -1.49 -14.83 -9.66
N PHE A 190 -0.96 -13.79 -10.30
CA PHE A 190 -1.12 -12.39 -9.90
C PHE A 190 -2.36 -11.70 -10.49
N SER A 191 -3.23 -12.42 -11.21
CA SER A 191 -4.41 -11.85 -11.89
C SER A 191 -5.60 -11.63 -10.96
N PHE A 192 -5.36 -11.19 -9.72
CA PHE A 192 -6.44 -10.92 -8.78
C PHE A 192 -7.19 -9.63 -9.17
N PRO A 193 -8.54 -9.64 -9.28
CA PRO A 193 -9.28 -8.50 -9.78
C PRO A 193 -9.25 -7.32 -8.80
N ALA A 194 -8.71 -6.19 -9.24
CA ALA A 194 -8.58 -4.96 -8.43
C ALA A 194 -9.90 -4.43 -7.86
N LYS A 195 -11.01 -4.61 -8.59
CA LYS A 195 -12.37 -4.26 -8.16
C LYS A 195 -12.86 -5.02 -6.92
N ASN A 196 -12.25 -6.17 -6.62
CA ASN A 196 -12.62 -6.99 -5.47
C ASN A 196 -11.71 -6.75 -4.24
N VAL A 197 -10.80 -5.78 -4.31
CA VAL A 197 -9.90 -5.42 -3.22
C VAL A 197 -10.34 -4.09 -2.62
N TYR A 198 -10.51 -4.06 -1.31
CA TYR A 198 -10.91 -2.88 -0.56
C TYR A 198 -9.96 -2.66 0.60
N TYR A 199 -9.52 -1.43 0.76
CA TYR A 199 -8.59 -1.04 1.79
C TYR A 199 -9.26 -0.10 2.76
N ARG A 200 -9.05 -0.35 4.06
CA ARG A 200 -9.43 0.57 5.12
C ARG A 200 -8.38 0.55 6.22
N LEU A 201 -7.80 1.71 6.52
CA LEU A 201 -6.79 1.90 7.56
C LEU A 201 -5.58 0.98 7.39
N ASP A 202 -5.53 -0.18 8.02
CA ASP A 202 -4.47 -1.20 7.96
C ASP A 202 -4.98 -2.55 7.43
N ARG A 203 -6.27 -2.64 7.11
CA ARG A 203 -6.95 -3.87 6.67
C ARG A 203 -7.20 -3.87 5.18
N VAL A 204 -6.98 -5.04 4.57
CA VAL A 204 -7.34 -5.34 3.17
C VAL A 204 -8.46 -6.37 3.20
N TYR A 205 -9.60 -5.99 2.65
CA TYR A 205 -10.77 -6.85 2.48
C TYR A 205 -10.82 -7.32 1.04
N VAL A 206 -11.16 -8.60 0.86
CA VAL A 206 -11.19 -9.25 -0.44
C VAL A 206 -12.54 -9.92 -0.62
N PHE A 207 -13.16 -9.72 -1.79
CA PHE A 207 -14.41 -10.40 -2.14
C PHE A 207 -14.20 -11.47 -3.20
N LEU A 208 -14.66 -12.69 -2.91
CA LEU A 208 -14.75 -13.77 -3.87
C LEU A 208 -16.20 -14.04 -4.24
N LYS A 209 -16.50 -14.03 -5.53
CA LYS A 209 -17.79 -14.49 -6.07
C LYS A 209 -17.58 -15.87 -6.66
N ARG A 210 -18.28 -16.89 -6.15
CA ARG A 210 -18.34 -18.20 -6.80
C ARG A 210 -19.00 -17.99 -8.17
N LYS A 211 -18.34 -18.39 -9.25
CA LYS A 211 -19.01 -18.46 -10.55
C LYS A 211 -20.08 -19.55 -10.42
N ASN A 212 -21.34 -19.21 -10.65
CA ASN A 212 -22.38 -20.22 -10.85
C ASN A 212 -22.01 -20.95 -12.14
N ASN A 213 -21.53 -22.19 -12.03
CA ASN A 213 -21.58 -23.08 -13.16
C ASN A 213 -23.06 -23.44 -13.35
N PRO A 214 -23.68 -23.20 -14.51
CA PRO A 214 -24.96 -23.83 -14.79
C PRO A 214 -24.73 -25.34 -14.63
N LEU A 215 -25.50 -25.94 -13.72
CA LEU A 215 -25.55 -27.39 -13.57
C LEU A 215 -25.87 -27.98 -14.95
N ASN A 216 -25.12 -29.02 -15.30
CA ASN A 216 -25.33 -29.82 -16.51
C ASN A 216 -26.83 -30.03 -16.74
N GLY A 217 -27.32 -29.55 -17.88
CA GLY A 217 -28.63 -29.95 -18.38
C GLY A 217 -28.63 -31.46 -18.55
N GLU A 218 -29.65 -32.05 -17.94
CA GLU A 218 -30.06 -33.44 -18.06
C GLU A 218 -30.10 -33.87 -19.54
N ASN A 219 -29.52 -35.03 -19.85
CA ASN A 219 -29.93 -35.86 -20.99
C ASN A 219 -30.96 -36.87 -20.48
#